data_AF-A0A9D2BP42-F1
#
_entry.id   AF-A0A9D2BP42-F1
#
_cell.length_a   1.000
_cell.length_b   1.000
_cell.length_c   1.000
_cell.angle_alpha   90.00
_cell.angle_beta   90.00
_cell.angle_gamma   90.00
#
_symmetry.space_group_name_H-M   'P 1'
#
loop_
_entity.id
_entity.type
_entity.pdbx_description
1 polymer ?
#
loop_
_entity_poly.entity_id
_entity_poly.type
_entity_poly.pdbx_seq_one_letter_code
_entity_poly.pdbx_strand_id
1 'polypeptide(L)' 'MNIEFLKKIMNERNISIYRLSKLTKLRDSGLGMIINGKREDPKISTIVKIAKALNLTDDEFIELCGYKSHKQD' A
#
# COMPACT_ATOMS: atom_id res chain seq x y z
N MET A 1 3.58 -5.81 5.49
CA MET A 1 2.90 -4.59 4.99
C MET A 1 1.64 -4.35 5.82
N ASN A 2 1.40 -3.12 6.26
CA ASN A 2 0.18 -2.71 6.97
C ASN A 2 -0.99 -2.55 5.99
N ILE A 3 -1.88 -3.55 5.93
CA ILE A 3 -3.04 -3.56 5.03
C ILE A 3 -4.10 -2.55 5.45
N GLU A 4 -4.27 -2.32 6.75
CA GLU A 4 -5.25 -1.36 7.27
C GLU A 4 -4.87 0.07 6.87
N PHE A 5 -3.58 0.41 7.00
CA PHE A 5 -3.04 1.67 6.53
C PHE A 5 -3.23 1.86 5.02
N LEU A 6 -2.95 0.83 4.22
CA LEU A 6 -3.18 0.87 2.77
C LEU A 6 -4.64 1.19 2.44
N LYS A 7 -5.60 0.51 3.09
CA LYS A 7 -7.04 0.76 2.89
C LYS A 7 -7.44 2.18 3.29
N LYS A 8 -6.90 2.68 4.41
CA LYS A 8 -7.13 4.04 4.89
C LYS A 8 -6.70 5.08 3.86
N ILE A 9 -5.44 5.02 3.40
CA ILE A 9 -4.92 5.97 2.41
C ILE A 9 -5.68 5.89 1.08
N MET A 10 -6.03 4.68 0.64
CA MET A 10 -6.84 4.51 -0.56
C MET A 10 -8.20 5.21 -0.45
N ASN A 11 -8.87 5.09 0.71
CA ASN A 11 -10.13 5.80 0.95
C ASN A 11 -9.94 7.32 1.03
N GLU A 12 -8.95 7.80 1.79
CA GLU A 12 -8.67 9.24 1.96
C GLU A 12 -8.35 9.92 0.63
N ARG A 13 -7.66 9.22 -0.28
CA ARG A 13 -7.29 9.72 -1.61
C ARG A 13 -8.30 9.36 -2.71
N ASN A 14 -9.42 8.71 -2.35
CA ASN A 14 -10.45 8.23 -3.27
C ASN A 14 -9.89 7.39 -4.45
N ILE A 15 -9.01 6.43 -4.11
CA ILE A 15 -8.34 5.54 -5.05
C ILE A 15 -8.95 4.14 -4.93
N SER A 16 -9.64 3.71 -5.99
CA SER A 16 -10.13 2.34 -6.11
C SER A 16 -9.00 1.34 -6.44
N ILE A 17 -9.24 0.05 -6.21
CA ILE A 17 -8.31 -1.03 -6.61
C ILE A 17 -7.98 -0.97 -8.10
N TYR A 18 -9.00 -0.71 -8.93
CA TYR A 18 -8.83 -0.54 -10.37
C TYR A 18 -7.90 0.64 -10.69
N ARG A 19 -8.09 1.79 -10.05
CA ARG A 19 -7.22 2.96 -10.25
C ARG A 19 -5.79 2.66 -9.76
N LEU A 20 -5.63 2.01 -8.61
CA LEU A 20 -4.32 1.61 -8.09
C LEU A 20 -3.60 0.64 -9.04
N SER A 21 -4.32 -0.29 -9.65
CA SER A 21 -3.80 -1.20 -10.69
C SER A 21 -3.20 -0.41 -11.85
N LYS A 22 -3.94 0.56 -12.39
CA LYS A 22 -3.46 1.40 -13.50
C LYS A 22 -2.22 2.22 -13.12
N LEU A 23 -2.18 2.78 -11.92
CA LEU A 23 -1.04 3.55 -11.44
C LEU A 23 0.21 2.70 -11.18
N THR A 24 0.03 1.50 -10.62
CA THR A 24 1.14 0.59 -10.25
C THR A 24 1.58 -0.32 -11.40
N LYS A 25 0.79 -0.42 -12.48
CA LYS A 25 0.91 -1.42 -13.55
C LYS A 25 0.90 -2.86 -13.01
N LEU A 26 0.22 -3.09 -11.88
CA LEU A 26 0.00 -4.41 -11.30
C LEU A 26 -1.37 -4.93 -11.69
N ARG A 27 -1.54 -6.26 -11.76
CA ARG A 27 -2.86 -6.86 -12.06
C ARG A 27 -3.82 -6.64 -10.90
N ASP A 28 -5.06 -6.28 -11.22
CA ASP A 28 -6.17 -6.05 -10.28
C ASP A 28 -6.35 -7.25 -9.33
N SER A 29 -6.29 -8.47 -9.85
CA SER A 29 -6.42 -9.71 -9.06
C SER A 29 -5.29 -9.85 -8.03
N GLY A 30 -4.07 -9.46 -8.39
CA GLY A 30 -2.92 -9.46 -7.48
C GLY A 30 -3.06 -8.42 -6.37
N LEU A 31 -3.52 -7.21 -6.70
CA LEU A 31 -3.80 -6.17 -5.72
C LEU A 31 -4.96 -6.54 -4.80
N GLY A 32 -6.05 -7.10 -5.35
CA GLY A 32 -7.19 -7.58 -4.59
C GLY A 32 -6.80 -8.67 -3.59
N MET A 33 -5.92 -9.61 -3.97
CA MET A 33 -5.41 -10.61 -3.02
C MET A 33 -4.59 -10.00 -1.87
N ILE A 34 -3.78 -8.97 -2.16
CA ILE A 34 -2.98 -8.27 -1.15
C ILE A 34 -3.90 -7.49 -0.19
N ILE A 35 -4.82 -6.68 -0.73
CA ILE A 35 -5.73 -5.83 0.06
C ILE A 35 -6.70 -6.68 0.90
N ASN A 36 -7.09 -7.85 0.41
CA ASN A 36 -7.95 -8.79 1.13
C ASN A 36 -7.17 -9.72 2.08
N GLY A 37 -5.86 -9.53 2.26
CA GLY A 37 -5.05 -10.33 3.18
C GLY A 37 -4.85 -11.79 2.76
N LYS A 38 -5.15 -12.14 1.51
CA LYS A 38 -5.02 -13.52 0.97
C LYS A 38 -3.61 -13.85 0.48
N ARG A 39 -2.71 -12.86 0.43
CA ARG A 39 -1.28 -13.05 0.12
C ARG A 39 -0.48 -12.43 1.26
N GLU A 40 0.28 -13.28 1.94
CA GLU A 40 0.86 -12.95 3.24
C GLU A 40 2.08 -12.03 3.20
N ASP A 41 2.80 -11.93 2.07
CA ASP A 41 3.91 -10.99 1.99
C ASP A 41 4.19 -10.52 0.55
N PRO A 42 3.74 -9.33 0.14
CA PRO A 42 4.11 -8.79 -1.16
C PRO A 42 5.61 -8.45 -1.18
N LYS A 43 6.32 -8.88 -2.23
CA LYS A 43 7.72 -8.49 -2.47
C LYS A 43 7.90 -6.98 -2.29
N ILE A 44 9.06 -6.55 -1.76
CA ILE A 44 9.39 -5.13 -1.57
C ILE A 44 9.16 -4.27 -2.82
N SER A 45 9.42 -4.82 -4.02
CA SER A 45 9.15 -4.15 -5.29
C SER A 45 7.69 -3.81 -5.53
N THR A 46 6.76 -4.62 -5.00
CA THR A 46 5.32 -4.34 -5.02
C THR A 46 4.97 -3.21 -4.06
N ILE A 47 5.53 -3.23 -2.84
CA ILE A 47 5.31 -2.20 -1.82
C ILE A 47 5.79 -0.84 -2.34
N VAL A 48 7.00 -0.78 -2.91
CA VAL A 48 7.56 0.44 -3.52
C VAL A 48 6.70 0.96 -4.68
N LYS A 49 6.16 0.07 -5.52
CA LYS A 49 5.24 0.48 -6.60
C LYS A 49 3.96 1.10 -6.05
N ILE A 50 3.37 0.49 -5.02
CA ILE A 50 2.17 1.00 -4.35
C ILE A 50 2.47 2.36 -3.73
N ALA A 51 3.59 2.50 -3.01
CA ALA A 51 4.00 3.75 -2.37
C ALA A 51 4.16 4.89 -3.38
N LYS A 52 4.86 4.62 -4.50
CA LYS A 52 5.02 5.59 -5.59
C LYS A 52 3.70 5.95 -6.26
N ALA A 53 2.84 4.96 -6.51
CA ALA A 53 1.53 5.17 -7.12
C ALA A 53 0.59 6.01 -6.24
N LEU A 54 0.70 5.83 -4.93
CA LEU A 54 -0.06 6.62 -3.97
C LEU A 54 0.59 7.97 -3.69
N ASN A 55 1.86 8.18 -4.04
CA ASN A 55 2.68 9.34 -3.66
C ASN A 55 2.78 9.47 -2.13
N LEU A 56 3.27 8.41 -1.48
CA LEU A 56 3.48 8.38 -0.03
C LEU A 56 4.70 9.18 0.38
N THR A 57 4.63 9.81 1.56
CA THR A 57 5.81 10.33 2.25
C THR A 57 6.63 9.20 2.86
N ASP A 58 7.82 9.49 3.36
CA ASP A 58 8.67 8.49 4.02
C ASP A 58 7.99 7.93 5.29
N ASP A 59 7.34 8.77 6.08
CA ASP A 59 6.56 8.34 7.26
C ASP A 59 5.41 7.41 6.87
N GLU A 60 4.66 7.76 5.83
CA GLU A 60 3.57 6.93 5.31
C GLU A 60 4.10 5.62 4.71
N PHE A 61 5.29 5.64 4.11
CA PHE A 61 5.94 4.44 3.60
C PHE A 61 6.39 3.50 4.72
N ILE A 62 6.97 4.04 5.80
CA ILE A 62 7.35 3.28 7.00
C ILE A 62 6.11 2.62 7.61
N GLU A 63 5.01 3.37 7.74
CA GLU A 63 3.74 2.86 8.23
C GLU A 63 3.17 1.79 7.30
N LEU A 64 3.21 2.00 5.97
CA LEU A 64 2.82 0.99 4.97
C LEU A 64 3.64 -0.29 5.11
N CYS A 65 4.96 -0.19 5.34
CA CYS A 65 5.80 -1.37 5.56
C CYS A 65 5.37 -2.16 6.81
N GLY A 66 4.71 -1.51 7.77
CA GLY A 66 4.29 -2.09 9.04
C GLY A 66 5.34 -1.92 10.14
N TYR A 67 6.28 -1.00 9.96
CA TYR A 67 7.21 -0.61 11.01
C TYR A 67 6.51 0.41 11.91
N LYS A 68 6.59 0.21 13.23
CA LYS A 68 6.16 1.23 14.18
C LYS A 68 7.17 2.38 14.10
N SER A 69 6.71 3.55 13.68
CA SER A 69 7.50 4.77 13.81
C SER A 69 7.69 5.05 15.31
N HIS A 70 8.90 4.81 15.83
CA HIS A 70 9.29 5.34 17.13
C HIS A 70 9.43 6.86 16.96
N LYS A 71 8.33 7.59 17.13
CA LYS A 71 8.43 9.02 17.44
C LYS A 71 9.00 9.10 18.86
N GLN A 72 10.26 9.51 18.97
CA GLN A 72 10.79 9.98 20.24
C GLN A 72 10.12 11.33 20.50
N ASP A 73 9.31 11.36 21.56
CA ASP A 73 8.74 12.58 22.14
C ASP A 73 9.81 13.46 22.79
#